data_AF-A0A420XX47-F1
#
_entry.id   AF-A0A420XX47-F1
#
_cell.length_a   1.000
_cell.length_b   1.000
_cell.length_c   1.000
_cell.angle_alpha   90.00
_cell.angle_beta   90.00
_cell.angle_gamma   90.00
#
_symmetry.space_group_name_H-M   'P 1'
#
loop_
_entity.id
_entity.type
_entity.pdbx_description
1 polymer ?
#
loop_
_entity_poly.entity_id
_entity_poly.type
_entity_poly.pdbx_seq_one_letter_code
_entity_poly.pdbx_strand_id
1 'polypeptide(L)'
;MNDTQNGHSDDGTSSAFFYGTLMVPEVFYSVCYDSKHVPDHIAKRHTFQPAVLEGYCRRRVRHADYPGITADEGHTVFGTYATGLTRDNIAKLDYFEGSQYVRRGAKVKLLEHVGNTKGQGNVVGEERSAQTYIFLQKEDLEDREWDLEEFRREKLSTWTRAGYVFEDCDPENPAKAE
;
A
#
# COMPACT_ATOMS: atom_id res chain seq x y z
N MET A 1 5.17 43.18 14.69
CA MET A 1 4.15 42.14 14.88
C MET A 1 3.89 41.56 13.51
N ASN A 2 4.49 40.42 13.19
CA ASN A 2 4.37 39.82 11.85
C ASN A 2 3.53 38.56 11.91
N ASP A 3 2.52 38.58 11.06
CA ASP A 3 1.91 37.52 10.27
C ASP A 3 2.43 36.09 10.48
N THR A 4 1.51 35.14 10.67
CA THR A 4 0.92 34.38 9.56
C THR A 4 -0.04 33.34 10.16
N GLN A 5 -1.34 33.58 10.01
CA GLN A 5 -2.31 32.49 10.03
C GLN A 5 -2.06 31.64 8.79
N ASN A 6 -1.36 30.52 8.93
CA ASN A 6 -1.33 29.49 7.89
C ASN A 6 -2.50 28.54 8.14
N GLY A 7 -3.65 28.87 7.55
CA GLY A 7 -4.74 27.91 7.39
C GLY A 7 -4.32 26.85 6.37
N HIS A 8 -3.86 25.70 6.85
CA HIS A 8 -3.94 24.47 6.07
C HIS A 8 -5.26 23.80 6.41
N SER A 9 -6.19 23.85 5.46
CA SER A 9 -7.32 22.94 5.42
C SER A 9 -6.78 21.52 5.20
N ASP A 10 -6.42 20.84 6.29
CA ASP A 10 -6.32 19.38 6.29
C ASP A 10 -7.73 18.87 6.02
N ASP A 11 -7.98 18.32 4.83
CA ASP A 11 -9.24 17.67 4.48
C ASP A 11 -9.46 16.34 5.24
N GLY A 12 -8.81 16.17 6.40
CA GLY A 12 -8.90 14.99 7.26
C GLY A 12 -8.45 13.68 6.59
N THR A 13 -7.81 13.75 5.42
CA THR A 13 -7.35 12.59 4.65
C THR A 13 -5.86 12.34 4.83
N SER A 14 -5.44 11.10 4.63
CA SER A 14 -4.06 10.62 4.75
C SER A 14 -3.56 10.04 3.42
N SER A 15 -2.26 9.76 3.37
CA SER A 15 -1.61 9.09 2.25
C SER A 15 -0.95 7.79 2.70
N ALA A 16 -0.96 6.77 1.85
CA ALA A 16 -0.28 5.51 2.08
C ALA A 16 0.59 5.08 0.90
N PHE A 17 1.57 4.22 1.15
CA PHE A 17 2.37 3.55 0.15
C PHE A 17 2.05 2.06 0.16
N PHE A 18 1.58 1.56 -0.97
CA PHE A 18 1.27 0.15 -1.17
C PHE A 18 2.34 -0.50 -2.03
N TYR A 19 2.77 -1.69 -1.64
CA TYR A 19 3.85 -2.44 -2.29
C TYR A 19 3.43 -3.89 -2.64
N GLY A 20 2.16 -4.24 -2.48
CA GLY A 20 1.62 -5.57 -2.71
C GLY A 20 0.27 -5.54 -3.41
N THR A 21 -0.67 -6.34 -2.92
CA THR A 21 -2.01 -6.52 -3.54
C THR A 21 -2.78 -5.20 -3.68
N LEU A 22 -2.65 -4.29 -2.71
CA LEU A 22 -3.26 -2.95 -2.71
C LEU A 22 -2.69 -2.00 -3.78
N MET A 23 -1.62 -2.37 -4.49
CA MET A 23 -1.19 -1.65 -5.70
C MET A 23 -2.21 -1.75 -6.84
N VAL A 24 -3.17 -2.68 -6.74
CA VAL A 24 -4.30 -2.79 -7.67
C VAL A 24 -5.50 -2.05 -7.08
N PRO A 25 -5.99 -0.96 -7.72
CA PRO A 25 -7.11 -0.18 -7.19
C PRO A 25 -8.36 -1.01 -6.90
N GLU A 26 -8.64 -2.05 -7.69
CA GLU A 26 -9.78 -2.96 -7.46
C GLU A 26 -9.71 -3.68 -6.11
N VAL A 27 -8.50 -4.05 -5.65
CA VAL A 27 -8.29 -4.66 -4.34
C VAL A 27 -8.53 -3.61 -3.25
N PHE A 28 -7.96 -2.42 -3.42
CA PHE A 28 -8.22 -1.29 -2.50
C PHE A 28 -9.73 -1.00 -2.36
N TYR A 29 -10.47 -0.95 -3.48
CA TYR A 29 -11.91 -0.70 -3.43
C TYR A 29 -12.68 -1.85 -2.79
N SER A 30 -12.29 -3.09 -3.05
CA SER A 30 -12.90 -4.26 -2.40
C SER A 30 -12.72 -4.17 -0.88
N VAL A 31 -11.53 -3.81 -0.40
CA VAL A 31 -11.25 -3.65 1.04
C VAL A 31 -11.99 -2.44 1.64
N CYS A 32 -11.88 -1.28 1.01
CA CYS A 32 -12.37 -0.02 1.58
C CYS A 32 -13.88 0.20 1.39
N TYR A 33 -14.48 -0.41 0.37
CA TYR A 33 -15.85 -0.12 -0.08
C TYR A 33 -16.70 -1.38 -0.30
N ASP A 34 -16.16 -2.58 -0.03
CA ASP A 34 -16.85 -3.86 -0.26
C ASP A 34 -17.31 -4.04 -1.72
N SER A 35 -16.58 -3.40 -2.65
CA SER A 35 -16.85 -3.49 -4.08
C SER A 35 -15.59 -3.19 -4.88
N LYS A 36 -15.27 -4.03 -5.86
CA LYS A 36 -14.18 -3.76 -6.82
C LYS A 36 -14.46 -2.59 -7.76
N HIS A 37 -15.75 -2.23 -7.95
CA HIS A 37 -16.17 -1.09 -8.74
C HIS A 37 -16.94 -0.11 -7.86
N VAL A 38 -16.37 1.07 -7.65
CA VAL A 38 -17.03 2.16 -6.94
C VAL A 38 -17.53 3.20 -7.94
N PRO A 39 -18.59 3.96 -7.62
CA PRO A 39 -19.02 5.08 -8.45
C PRO A 39 -17.89 6.10 -8.68
N ASP A 40 -17.91 6.78 -9.83
CA ASP A 40 -16.88 7.76 -10.22
C ASP A 40 -16.58 8.82 -9.15
N HIS A 41 -17.60 9.29 -8.43
CA HIS A 41 -17.44 10.31 -7.40
C HIS A 41 -16.70 9.80 -6.15
N ILE A 42 -16.64 8.47 -5.94
CA ILE A 42 -15.80 7.83 -4.92
C ILE A 42 -14.41 7.58 -5.48
N ALA A 43 -14.31 7.04 -6.70
CA ALA A 43 -13.04 6.78 -7.35
C ALA A 43 -12.18 8.05 -7.44
N LYS A 44 -12.78 9.20 -7.81
CA LYS A 44 -12.10 10.51 -7.93
C LYS A 44 -11.59 11.08 -6.61
N ARG A 45 -11.97 10.51 -5.45
CA ARG A 45 -11.43 10.93 -4.14
C ARG A 45 -10.05 10.34 -3.89
N HIS A 46 -9.72 9.23 -4.57
CA HIS A 46 -8.45 8.53 -4.40
C HIS A 46 -7.56 8.76 -5.61
N THR A 47 -6.29 9.03 -5.34
CA THR A 47 -5.27 9.04 -6.39
C THR A 47 -4.28 7.92 -6.15
N PHE A 48 -3.76 7.35 -7.23
CA PHE A 48 -2.78 6.28 -7.20
C PHE A 48 -1.64 6.65 -8.15
N GLN A 49 -0.46 6.88 -7.61
CA GLN A 49 0.72 7.28 -8.39
C GLN A 49 1.87 6.30 -8.13
N PRO A 50 2.58 5.84 -9.18
CA PRO A 50 3.79 5.05 -9.01
C PRO A 50 4.83 5.78 -8.15
N ALA A 51 5.44 5.06 -7.21
CA ALA A 51 6.42 5.60 -6.28
C ALA A 51 7.43 4.52 -5.88
N VAL A 52 8.53 4.93 -5.26
CA VAL A 52 9.53 4.04 -4.69
C VAL A 52 9.78 4.34 -3.22
N LEU A 53 10.10 3.29 -2.46
CA LEU A 53 10.51 3.35 -1.07
C LEU A 53 11.92 2.76 -0.95
N GLU A 54 12.89 3.59 -0.57
CA GLU A 54 14.29 3.19 -0.38
C GLU A 54 14.51 2.60 1.02
N GLY A 55 15.49 1.72 1.15
CA GLY A 55 15.89 1.12 2.42
C GLY A 55 15.02 -0.05 2.87
N TYR A 56 14.27 -0.65 1.94
CA TYR A 56 13.42 -1.81 2.18
C TYR A 56 13.56 -2.84 1.06
N CYS A 57 13.34 -4.10 1.40
CA CYS A 57 13.27 -5.20 0.45
C CYS A 57 11.91 -5.89 0.54
N ARG A 58 11.30 -6.14 -0.62
CA ARG A 58 10.01 -6.84 -0.75
C ARG A 58 10.23 -8.32 -1.00
N ARG A 59 9.63 -9.16 -0.16
CA ARG A 59 9.70 -10.62 -0.27
C ARG A 59 8.30 -11.22 -0.20
N ARG A 60 8.12 -12.38 -0.80
CA ARG A 60 6.88 -13.15 -0.68
C ARG A 60 6.75 -13.70 0.75
N VAL A 61 5.55 -13.66 1.31
CA VAL A 61 5.23 -14.35 2.56
C VAL A 61 4.95 -15.82 2.26
N ARG A 62 5.54 -16.73 3.03
CA ARG A 62 5.40 -18.19 2.84
C ARG A 62 3.93 -18.60 2.84
N HIS A 63 3.58 -19.42 1.86
CA HIS A 63 2.21 -19.95 1.68
C HIS A 63 1.12 -18.88 1.45
N ALA A 64 1.51 -17.63 1.20
CA ALA A 64 0.59 -16.54 0.95
C ALA A 64 0.73 -15.97 -0.47
N ASP A 65 -0.30 -15.24 -0.90
CA ASP A 65 -0.36 -14.53 -2.18
C ASP A 65 0.04 -13.05 -2.07
N TYR A 66 0.37 -12.58 -0.85
CA TYR A 66 0.76 -11.21 -0.55
C TYR A 66 2.23 -11.11 -0.11
N PRO A 67 2.87 -9.94 -0.32
CA PRO A 67 4.25 -9.70 0.10
C PRO A 67 4.38 -9.02 1.46
N GLY A 68 5.56 -9.15 2.06
CA GLY A 68 6.02 -8.31 3.17
C GLY A 68 7.22 -7.46 2.77
N ILE A 69 7.35 -6.27 3.34
CA ILE A 69 8.60 -5.48 3.28
C ILE A 69 9.30 -5.45 4.63
N THR A 70 10.62 -5.48 4.59
CA THR A 70 11.50 -5.38 5.76
C THR A 70 12.65 -4.43 5.46
N ALA A 71 13.16 -3.75 6.48
CA ALA A 71 14.30 -2.84 6.34
C ALA A 71 15.51 -3.55 5.72
N ASP A 72 16.09 -2.95 4.69
CA ASP A 72 17.21 -3.43 3.89
C ASP A 72 17.80 -2.24 3.09
N GLU A 73 18.88 -1.64 3.61
CA GLU A 73 19.45 -0.37 3.11
C GLU A 73 19.92 -0.43 1.65
N GLY A 74 20.21 -1.62 1.12
CA GLY A 74 20.69 -1.82 -0.25
C GLY A 74 19.58 -1.92 -1.29
N HIS A 75 18.31 -1.89 -0.88
CA HIS A 75 17.17 -2.19 -1.74
C HIS A 75 16.15 -1.07 -1.80
N THR A 76 15.41 -1.07 -2.90
CA THR A 76 14.33 -0.11 -3.18
C THR A 76 13.11 -0.88 -3.64
N VAL A 77 11.96 -0.56 -3.06
CA VAL A 77 10.68 -1.18 -3.39
C VAL A 77 9.89 -0.27 -4.31
N PHE A 78 9.53 -0.78 -5.49
CA PHE A 78 8.53 -0.15 -6.36
C PHE A 78 7.11 -0.42 -5.84
N GLY A 79 6.31 0.63 -5.77
CA GLY A 79 4.96 0.59 -5.23
C GLY A 79 4.05 1.70 -5.79
N THR A 80 2.99 1.96 -5.06
CA THR A 80 1.96 2.95 -5.39
C THR A 80 1.73 3.85 -4.18
N TYR A 81 1.96 5.15 -4.37
CA TYR A 81 1.54 6.20 -3.44
C TYR A 81 0.06 6.50 -3.67
N ALA A 82 -0.74 6.31 -2.62
CA ALA A 82 -2.17 6.55 -2.61
C ALA A 82 -2.52 7.74 -1.71
N THR A 83 -3.45 8.60 -2.15
CA THR A 83 -3.97 9.73 -1.35
C THR A 83 -5.48 9.70 -1.27
N GLY A 84 -6.05 10.55 -0.41
CA GLY A 84 -7.50 10.66 -0.24
C GLY A 84 -8.07 9.65 0.74
N LEU A 85 -7.21 9.05 1.56
CA LEU A 85 -7.59 8.00 2.50
C LEU A 85 -8.26 8.63 3.73
N THR A 86 -9.55 8.39 3.90
CA THR A 86 -10.26 8.81 5.11
C THR A 86 -9.85 7.94 6.30
N ARG A 87 -10.21 8.38 7.52
CA ARG A 87 -10.04 7.56 8.73
C ARG A 87 -10.71 6.18 8.61
N ASP A 88 -11.87 6.11 7.97
CA ASP A 88 -12.58 4.85 7.75
C ASP A 88 -11.86 3.95 6.74
N ASN A 89 -11.24 4.53 5.70
CA ASN A 89 -10.39 3.75 4.78
C ASN A 89 -9.21 3.16 5.54
N ILE A 90 -8.55 3.98 6.35
CA ILE A 90 -7.42 3.57 7.18
C ILE A 90 -7.81 2.43 8.12
N ALA A 91 -8.93 2.55 8.86
CA ALA A 91 -9.37 1.50 9.78
C ALA A 91 -9.65 0.16 9.08
N LYS A 92 -10.22 0.20 7.87
CA LYS A 92 -10.44 -1.00 7.05
C LYS A 92 -9.12 -1.60 6.54
N LEU A 93 -8.15 -0.76 6.20
CA LEU A 93 -6.82 -1.22 5.80
C LEU A 93 -6.07 -1.84 6.98
N ASP A 94 -6.12 -1.24 8.18
CA ASP A 94 -5.51 -1.81 9.38
C ASP A 94 -6.11 -3.19 9.70
N TYR A 95 -7.43 -3.35 9.57
CA TYR A 95 -8.11 -4.64 9.70
C TYR A 95 -7.66 -5.65 8.63
N PHE A 96 -7.57 -5.20 7.38
CA PHE A 96 -7.19 -6.06 6.26
C PHE A 96 -5.75 -6.56 6.35
N GLU A 97 -4.80 -5.70 6.71
CA GLU A 97 -3.39 -6.08 6.85
C GLU A 97 -3.16 -6.97 8.08
N GLY A 98 -3.91 -6.72 9.16
CA GLY A 98 -3.87 -7.53 10.37
C GLY A 98 -2.55 -7.42 11.15
N SER A 99 -2.46 -8.17 12.24
CA SER A 99 -1.36 -8.08 13.22
C SER A 99 0.02 -8.50 12.72
N GLN A 100 0.11 -9.15 11.56
CA GLN A 100 1.39 -9.49 10.95
C GLN A 100 2.13 -8.25 10.44
N TYR A 101 1.41 -7.13 10.30
CA TYR A 101 1.94 -5.86 9.87
C TYR A 101 1.80 -4.78 10.94
N VAL A 102 2.69 -3.80 10.85
CA VAL A 102 2.61 -2.56 11.60
C VAL A 102 2.61 -1.38 10.64
N ARG A 103 1.69 -0.45 10.82
CA ARG A 103 1.62 0.77 10.04
C ARG A 103 2.58 1.81 10.61
N ARG A 104 3.51 2.27 9.78
CA ARG A 104 4.52 3.28 10.13
C ARG A 104 4.58 4.40 9.12
N GLY A 105 5.04 5.57 9.55
CA GLY A 105 5.41 6.66 8.66
C GLY A 105 6.64 6.32 7.81
N ALA A 106 6.61 6.70 6.53
CA ALA A 106 7.69 6.51 5.57
C ALA A 106 7.82 7.72 4.62
N LYS A 107 9.01 7.84 4.03
CA LYS A 107 9.31 8.79 2.96
C LYS A 107 9.41 8.03 1.66
N VAL A 108 8.59 8.41 0.69
CA VAL A 108 8.55 7.77 -0.64
C VAL A 108 8.87 8.80 -1.70
N LYS A 109 9.46 8.38 -2.80
CA LYS A 109 9.74 9.26 -3.93
C LYS A 109 8.80 8.92 -5.07
N LEU A 110 8.04 9.90 -5.53
CA LEU A 110 7.10 9.74 -6.63
C LEU A 110 7.87 9.51 -7.93
N LEU A 111 7.34 8.68 -8.83
CA LEU A 111 7.94 8.49 -10.14
C LEU A 111 7.28 9.43 -11.15
N GLU A 112 8.11 10.22 -11.82
CA GLU A 112 7.70 11.07 -12.96
C GLU A 112 7.60 10.24 -14.24
N HIS A 113 8.46 9.23 -14.35
CA HIS A 113 8.44 8.27 -15.43
C HIS A 113 8.66 6.86 -14.88
N VAL A 114 7.83 5.92 -15.34
CA VAL A 114 7.95 4.50 -15.01
C VAL A 114 8.53 3.77 -16.22
N GLY A 115 9.75 3.26 -16.08
CA GLY A 115 10.33 2.31 -17.02
C GLY A 115 9.82 0.91 -16.73
N ASN A 116 10.19 0.32 -15.58
CA ASN A 116 9.66 -0.96 -15.12
C ASN A 116 9.63 -1.10 -13.59
N THR A 117 8.96 -2.16 -13.12
CA THR A 117 8.81 -2.50 -11.69
C THR A 117 10.12 -2.87 -11.01
N LYS A 118 11.17 -3.23 -11.77
CA LYS A 118 12.52 -3.55 -11.28
C LYS A 118 13.44 -2.34 -11.16
N GLY A 119 12.92 -1.13 -11.40
CA GLY A 119 13.67 0.12 -11.27
C GLY A 119 14.40 0.57 -12.54
N GLN A 120 14.45 -0.24 -13.60
CA GLN A 120 15.17 0.14 -14.82
C GLN A 120 14.38 1.19 -15.61
N GLY A 121 15.00 2.34 -15.86
CA GLY A 121 14.39 3.44 -16.59
C GLY A 121 13.40 4.29 -15.77
N ASN A 122 13.29 4.06 -14.46
CA ASN A 122 12.46 4.91 -13.61
C ASN A 122 13.11 6.27 -13.40
N VAL A 123 12.33 7.35 -13.51
CA VAL A 123 12.75 8.71 -13.17
C VAL A 123 12.07 9.10 -11.87
N VAL A 124 12.89 9.29 -10.85
CA VAL A 124 12.46 9.64 -9.50
C VAL A 124 12.29 11.15 -9.40
N GLY A 125 11.10 11.57 -8.98
CA GLY A 125 10.74 12.97 -8.73
C GLY A 125 10.72 13.29 -7.25
N GLU A 126 9.70 14.05 -6.84
CA GLU A 126 9.59 14.62 -5.50
C GLU A 126 9.36 13.57 -4.40
N GLU A 127 9.96 13.81 -3.23
CA GLU A 127 9.71 13.04 -2.02
C GLU A 127 8.39 13.44 -1.34
N ARG A 128 7.73 12.48 -0.70
CA ARG A 128 6.44 12.65 -0.06
C ARG A 128 6.31 11.78 1.17
N SER A 129 5.64 12.28 2.20
CA SER A 129 5.35 11.51 3.42
C SER A 129 4.15 10.60 3.14
N ALA A 130 4.24 9.33 3.56
CA ALA A 130 3.15 8.36 3.47
C ALA A 130 3.17 7.44 4.69
N GLN A 131 2.08 6.72 4.91
CA GLN A 131 2.08 5.57 5.80
C GLN A 131 2.31 4.29 5.00
N THR A 132 2.98 3.30 5.56
CA THR A 132 3.16 1.99 4.93
C THR A 132 3.01 0.90 5.97
N TYR A 133 2.59 -0.27 5.54
CA TYR A 133 2.58 -1.46 6.38
C TYR A 133 3.97 -2.12 6.31
N ILE A 134 4.52 -2.53 7.45
CA ILE A 134 5.83 -3.19 7.56
C ILE A 134 5.58 -4.56 8.15
N PHE A 135 6.14 -5.61 7.54
CA PHE A 135 5.94 -6.98 8.01
C PHE A 135 6.81 -7.26 9.24
N LEU A 136 6.23 -7.86 10.27
CA LEU A 136 6.90 -8.10 11.55
C LEU A 136 7.70 -9.42 11.55
N GLN A 137 7.15 -10.47 10.95
CA GLN A 137 7.66 -11.85 11.07
C GLN A 137 8.65 -12.20 9.96
N LYS A 138 9.86 -11.65 10.01
CA LYS A 138 10.87 -11.82 8.94
C LYS A 138 11.13 -13.28 8.58
N GLU A 139 11.01 -14.18 9.55
CA GLU A 139 11.23 -15.60 9.40
C GLU A 139 10.30 -16.19 8.34
N ASP A 140 9.08 -15.68 8.21
CA ASP A 140 8.03 -16.14 7.28
C ASP A 140 8.16 -15.60 5.87
N LEU A 141 9.23 -14.87 5.58
CA LEU A 141 9.54 -14.42 4.23
C LEU A 141 10.36 -15.46 3.47
N GLU A 142 9.99 -15.68 2.22
CA GLU A 142 10.79 -16.43 1.25
C GLU A 142 11.95 -15.56 0.74
N ASP A 143 13.05 -16.19 0.32
CA ASP A 143 14.12 -15.50 -0.42
C ASP A 143 13.76 -15.34 -1.91
N ARG A 144 12.50 -14.98 -2.17
CA ARG A 144 11.93 -14.76 -3.50
C ARG A 144 11.20 -13.43 -3.51
N GLU A 145 11.48 -12.63 -4.52
CA GLU A 145 10.76 -11.39 -4.78
C GLU A 145 9.31 -11.69 -5.19
N TRP A 146 8.38 -10.89 -4.67
CA TRP A 146 6.98 -10.96 -5.08
C TRP A 146 6.75 -10.19 -6.40
N ASP A 147 6.04 -10.81 -7.33
CA ASP A 147 5.79 -10.30 -8.67
C ASP A 147 4.34 -9.83 -8.85
N LEU A 148 4.18 -8.53 -9.13
CA LEU A 148 2.87 -7.90 -9.34
C LEU A 148 2.14 -8.46 -10.57
N GLU A 149 2.86 -8.77 -11.65
CA GLU A 149 2.26 -9.29 -12.88
C GLU A 149 1.81 -10.74 -12.71
N GLU A 150 2.54 -11.54 -11.93
CA GLU A 150 2.11 -12.87 -11.49
C GLU A 150 0.81 -12.77 -10.68
N PHE A 151 0.74 -11.87 -9.70
CA PHE A 151 -0.48 -11.64 -8.91
C PHE A 151 -1.67 -11.21 -9.77
N ARG A 152 -1.48 -10.25 -10.69
CA ARG A 152 -2.55 -9.78 -11.59
C ARG A 152 -3.10 -10.91 -12.45
N ARG A 153 -2.22 -11.74 -13.00
CA ARG A 153 -2.59 -12.83 -13.91
C ARG A 153 -3.30 -13.98 -13.19
N GLU A 154 -2.82 -14.34 -12.00
CA GLU A 154 -3.18 -15.62 -11.38
C GLU A 154 -4.16 -15.48 -10.21
N LYS A 155 -4.12 -14.36 -9.50
CA LYS A 155 -4.78 -14.23 -8.19
C LYS A 155 -5.85 -13.15 -8.14
N LEU A 156 -5.73 -12.08 -8.92
CA LEU A 156 -6.62 -10.92 -8.88
C LEU A 156 -8.11 -11.27 -9.02
N SER A 157 -8.46 -12.20 -9.90
CA SER A 157 -9.85 -12.61 -10.13
C SER A 157 -10.49 -13.29 -8.92
N THR A 158 -9.69 -14.03 -8.15
CA THR A 158 -10.12 -14.68 -6.90
C THR A 158 -10.27 -13.65 -5.80
N TRP A 159 -9.28 -12.76 -5.66
CA TRP A 159 -9.24 -11.72 -4.64
C TRP A 159 -10.35 -10.67 -4.76
N THR A 160 -10.85 -10.41 -5.97
CA THR A 160 -11.91 -9.43 -6.25
C THR A 160 -13.28 -10.08 -6.46
N ARG A 161 -13.42 -11.37 -6.16
CA ARG A 161 -14.69 -12.09 -6.25
C ARG A 161 -15.63 -11.64 -5.13
N ALA A 162 -16.88 -11.34 -5.47
CA ALA A 162 -17.90 -11.03 -4.48
C ALA A 162 -18.05 -12.17 -3.46
N GLY A 163 -17.98 -11.83 -2.17
CA GLY A 163 -18.06 -12.80 -1.07
C GLY A 163 -16.76 -13.55 -0.76
N TYR A 164 -15.61 -13.13 -1.32
CA TYR A 164 -14.32 -13.65 -0.88
C TYR A 164 -14.03 -13.20 0.55
N VAL A 165 -13.76 -14.17 1.43
CA VAL A 165 -13.32 -13.92 2.80
C VAL A 165 -11.80 -13.97 2.81
N PHE A 166 -11.17 -12.89 3.25
CA PHE A 166 -9.73 -12.86 3.46
C PHE A 166 -9.41 -13.72 4.70
N GLU A 167 -8.97 -14.96 4.48
CA GLU A 167 -8.80 -15.98 5.53
C GLU A 167 -7.82 -15.58 6.65
N ASP A 168 -6.91 -14.66 6.36
CA ASP A 168 -5.90 -14.16 7.31
C ASP A 168 -6.31 -12.88 8.06
N CYS A 169 -7.50 -12.32 7.78
CA CYS A 169 -7.98 -11.12 8.49
C CYS A 169 -8.68 -11.51 9.80
N ASP A 170 -8.05 -11.20 10.94
CA ASP A 170 -8.63 -11.39 12.27
C ASP A 170 -9.22 -10.07 12.83
N PRO A 171 -10.55 -10.00 13.08
CA PRO A 171 -11.20 -8.78 13.59
C PRO A 171 -10.78 -8.39 14.99
N GLU A 172 -10.22 -9.31 15.76
CA GLU A 172 -9.71 -9.01 17.10
C GLU A 172 -8.26 -8.51 17.08
N ASN A 173 -7.59 -8.52 15.92
CA ASN A 173 -6.15 -8.29 15.83
C ASN A 173 -5.72 -7.49 14.57
N PRO A 174 -6.15 -6.23 14.43
CA PRO A 174 -5.76 -5.35 13.33
C PRO A 174 -4.29 -4.91 13.42
N ALA A 175 -3.75 -4.41 12.30
CA ALA A 175 -2.43 -3.79 12.26
C ALA A 175 -2.36 -2.60 13.24
N LYS A 176 -1.25 -2.50 13.96
CA LYS A 176 -1.01 -1.41 14.92
C LYS A 176 -0.39 -0.21 14.20
N ALA A 177 -0.71 1.00 14.65
CA ALA A 177 -0.01 2.21 14.21
C ALA A 177 1.15 2.51 15.18
N GLU A 178 2.35 2.76 14.64
CA GLU A 178 3.57 3.12 15.36
C GLU A 178 4.18 4.43 14.85
#